data_AF-A0A1B1ZT39-F1
#
_entry.id   AF-A0A1B1ZT39-F1
#
_cell.length_a   1.000
_cell.length_b   1.000
_cell.length_c   1.000
_cell.angle_alpha   90.00
_cell.angle_beta   90.00
_cell.angle_gamma   90.00
#
_symmetry.space_group_name_H-M   'P 1'
#
loop_
_entity.id
_entity.type
_entity.pdbx_description
1 polymer ?
#
loop_
_entity_poly.entity_id
_entity_poly.type
_entity_poly.pdbx_seq_one_letter_code
_entity_poly.pdbx_strand_id
1 'polypeptide(L)'
;MTPGDVDRVDDVTLGARLLHGIPTNESRDACALQLISRRAQEFGHRLADRDVPGPGTGPSHRVVERTGGLTREVPVLARFLHRSGTVELFTDSVAFCEDLVDRHGWRAWFPGGSVRAAALLHEHAHHLLAGPHARELRVAVGVPALRIGRLVRWAHVAGAAELAAHAYAERRLGLGRSPLLLTAAAADALDTALDTTVAGKGARTWAS
;
A
#
# COMPACT_ATOMS: atom_id res chain seq x y z
N MET A 1 13.14 -12.35 -4.44
CA MET A 1 13.80 -11.08 -4.82
C MET A 1 14.97 -10.93 -3.86
N THR A 2 16.17 -10.54 -4.28
CA THR A 2 17.25 -10.36 -3.29
C THR A 2 17.00 -9.07 -2.50
N PRO A 3 17.33 -8.96 -1.20
CA PRO A 3 17.02 -7.79 -0.36
C PRO A 3 17.56 -6.43 -0.86
N GLY A 4 18.45 -6.42 -1.85
CA GLY A 4 18.99 -5.23 -2.52
C GLY A 4 18.45 -4.96 -3.94
N ASP A 5 17.39 -5.65 -4.38
CA ASP A 5 16.75 -5.39 -5.68
C ASP A 5 15.50 -4.51 -5.58
N VAL A 6 14.87 -4.42 -4.41
CA VAL A 6 13.57 -3.75 -4.26
C VAL A 6 13.68 -2.23 -4.29
N ASP A 7 14.78 -1.66 -3.81
CA ASP A 7 15.06 -0.22 -3.79
C ASP A 7 15.35 0.35 -5.19
N ARG A 8 15.88 -0.48 -6.10
CA ARG A 8 16.19 -0.12 -7.49
C ARG A 8 14.97 -0.12 -8.41
N VAL A 9 13.88 -0.74 -8.00
CA VAL A 9 12.65 -0.83 -8.78
C VAL A 9 11.84 0.43 -8.54
N ASP A 10 11.42 1.12 -9.61
CA ASP A 10 10.57 2.30 -9.46
C ASP A 10 9.16 1.96 -8.92
N ASP A 11 8.48 2.95 -8.36
CA ASP A 11 7.20 2.75 -7.68
C ASP A 11 6.09 2.28 -8.64
N VAL A 12 6.16 2.67 -9.92
CA VAL A 12 5.19 2.21 -10.94
C VAL A 12 5.36 0.72 -11.19
N THR A 13 6.59 0.23 -11.28
CA THR A 13 6.93 -1.17 -11.49
C THR A 13 6.61 -2.01 -10.26
N LEU A 14 6.89 -1.50 -9.05
CA LEU A 14 6.40 -2.12 -7.81
C LEU A 14 4.88 -2.26 -7.82
N GLY A 15 4.17 -1.20 -8.21
CA GLY A 15 2.71 -1.23 -8.32
C GLY A 15 2.20 -2.21 -9.37
N ALA A 16 2.87 -2.32 -10.53
CA ALA A 16 2.51 -3.30 -11.56
C ALA A 16 2.69 -4.74 -11.06
N ARG A 17 3.75 -5.01 -10.28
CA ARG A 17 3.98 -6.33 -9.65
C ARG A 17 2.89 -6.64 -8.62
N LEU A 18 2.52 -5.67 -7.78
CA LEU A 18 1.39 -5.82 -6.85
C LEU A 18 0.10 -6.16 -7.61
N LEU A 19 -0.20 -5.41 -8.67
CA LEU A 19 -1.41 -5.66 -9.46
C LEU A 19 -1.37 -7.06 -10.08
N HIS A 20 -0.24 -7.51 -10.61
CA HIS A 20 -0.11 -8.83 -11.22
C HIS A 20 -0.43 -9.97 -10.23
N GLY A 21 -0.01 -9.83 -8.96
CA GLY A 21 -0.28 -10.81 -7.90
C GLY A 21 -1.74 -10.92 -7.46
N ILE A 22 -2.63 -10.04 -7.94
CA ILE A 22 -4.06 -10.09 -7.62
C ILE A 22 -4.78 -10.98 -8.64
N PRO A 23 -5.54 -12.02 -8.23
CA PRO A 23 -6.13 -13.01 -9.14
C PRO A 23 -6.96 -12.42 -10.29
N THR A 24 -7.68 -11.32 -10.06
CA THR A 24 -8.50 -10.66 -11.12
C THR A 24 -7.67 -9.90 -12.17
N ASN A 25 -6.35 -9.88 -12.03
CA ASN A 25 -5.40 -9.17 -12.87
C ASN A 25 -4.36 -10.10 -13.53
N GLU A 26 -4.32 -11.38 -13.17
CA GLU A 26 -3.24 -12.31 -13.53
C GLU A 26 -3.06 -12.48 -15.05
N SER A 27 -4.14 -12.37 -15.82
CA SER A 27 -4.14 -12.49 -17.28
C SER A 27 -3.93 -11.16 -18.01
N ARG A 28 -3.80 -10.03 -17.29
CA ARG A 28 -3.55 -8.73 -17.92
C ARG A 28 -2.12 -8.63 -18.43
N ASP A 29 -1.99 -8.05 -19.61
CA ASP A 29 -0.70 -7.71 -20.20
C ASP A 29 0.13 -6.80 -19.28
N ALA A 30 1.44 -7.01 -19.25
CA ALA A 30 2.36 -6.30 -18.37
C ALA A 30 2.40 -4.78 -18.64
N CYS A 31 2.34 -4.36 -19.91
CA CYS A 31 2.28 -2.94 -20.26
C CYS A 31 0.96 -2.32 -19.79
N ALA A 32 -0.15 -3.06 -19.86
CA ALA A 32 -1.43 -2.62 -19.31
C ALA A 32 -1.37 -2.43 -17.79
N LEU A 33 -0.73 -3.35 -17.05
CA LEU A 33 -0.54 -3.24 -15.59
C LEU A 33 0.34 -2.05 -15.21
N GLN A 34 1.43 -1.80 -15.95
CA GLN A 34 2.28 -0.62 -15.79
C GLN A 34 1.50 0.68 -15.99
N LEU A 35 0.66 0.75 -17.03
CA LEU A 35 -0.17 1.92 -17.28
C LEU A 35 -1.23 2.13 -16.19
N ILE A 36 -1.88 1.06 -15.71
CA ILE A 36 -2.85 1.13 -14.61
C ILE A 36 -2.15 1.62 -13.34
N SER A 37 -0.99 1.05 -13.02
CA SER A 37 -0.18 1.42 -11.86
C SER A 37 0.14 2.92 -11.86
N ARG A 38 0.69 3.42 -12.98
CA ARG A 38 1.00 4.84 -13.16
C ARG A 38 -0.22 5.72 -12.96
N ARG A 39 -1.34 5.40 -13.62
CA ARG A 39 -2.58 6.21 -13.55
C ARG A 39 -3.18 6.24 -12.16
N ALA A 40 -3.12 5.12 -11.43
CA ALA A 40 -3.58 5.06 -10.04
C ALA A 40 -2.71 5.92 -9.12
N GLN A 41 -1.38 5.85 -9.26
CA GLN A 41 -0.46 6.66 -8.45
C GLN A 41 -0.58 8.16 -8.77
N GLU A 42 -0.64 8.53 -10.06
CA GLU A 42 -0.90 9.90 -10.48
C GLU A 42 -2.25 10.42 -9.95
N PHE A 43 -3.26 9.56 -9.87
CA PHE A 43 -4.54 9.92 -9.25
C PHE A 43 -4.37 10.19 -7.75
N GLY A 44 -3.66 9.33 -7.03
CA GLY A 44 -3.33 9.53 -5.61
C GLY A 44 -2.60 10.85 -5.35
N HIS A 45 -1.60 11.20 -6.17
CA HIS A 45 -0.90 12.49 -6.09
C HIS A 45 -1.85 13.67 -6.28
N ARG A 46 -2.68 13.64 -7.34
CA ARG A 46 -3.65 14.72 -7.58
C ARG A 46 -4.69 14.82 -6.48
N LEU A 47 -5.10 13.69 -5.89
CA LEU A 47 -6.02 13.69 -4.76
C LEU A 47 -5.38 14.36 -3.54
N ALA A 48 -4.12 14.03 -3.24
CA ALA A 48 -3.36 14.64 -2.15
C ALA A 48 -3.20 16.17 -2.28
N ASP A 49 -3.00 16.66 -3.51
CA ASP A 49 -2.89 18.09 -3.80
C ASP A 49 -4.24 18.83 -3.64
N ARG A 50 -5.36 18.16 -3.94
CA ARG A 50 -6.71 18.74 -3.86
C ARG A 50 -7.34 18.63 -2.47
N ASP A 51 -6.92 17.65 -1.70
CA ASP A 51 -7.39 17.42 -0.34
C ASP A 51 -6.79 18.48 0.60
N VAL A 52 -7.35 19.68 0.53
CA VAL A 52 -6.97 20.80 1.39
C VAL A 52 -7.50 20.50 2.79
N PRO A 53 -6.65 20.48 3.83
CA PRO A 53 -7.16 20.35 5.17
C PRO A 53 -7.97 21.60 5.53
N GLY A 54 -9.30 21.48 5.60
CA GLY A 54 -10.15 22.47 6.26
C GLY A 54 -9.83 22.55 7.75
N PRO A 55 -10.22 23.64 8.44
CA PRO A 55 -10.16 23.70 9.90
C PRO A 55 -11.01 22.56 10.47
N GLY A 56 -10.34 21.53 11.02
CA GLY A 56 -10.98 20.31 11.54
C GLY A 56 -10.85 19.05 10.68
N THR A 57 -10.12 19.06 9.56
CA THR A 57 -9.91 17.88 8.70
C THR A 57 -8.48 17.32 8.79
N GLY A 58 -7.97 17.17 10.02
CA GLY A 58 -7.17 15.97 10.28
C GLY A 58 -8.10 14.75 10.18
N PRO A 59 -7.59 13.51 10.12
CA PRO A 59 -8.47 12.36 10.26
C PRO A 59 -9.26 12.55 11.57
N SER A 60 -10.54 12.88 11.47
CA SER A 60 -11.47 13.00 12.61
C SER A 60 -11.75 11.64 13.24
N HIS A 61 -11.10 10.61 12.70
CA HIS A 61 -11.12 9.25 13.16
C HIS A 61 -10.31 9.11 14.43
N ARG A 62 -10.96 8.58 15.46
CA ARG A 62 -10.30 8.18 16.69
C ARG A 62 -9.21 7.16 16.35
N VAL A 63 -7.96 7.42 16.72
CA VAL A 63 -6.86 6.44 16.58
C VAL A 63 -6.76 5.62 17.86
N VAL A 64 -6.73 4.29 17.73
CA VAL A 64 -6.54 3.36 18.84
C VAL A 64 -5.32 2.51 18.54
N GLU A 65 -4.34 2.53 19.43
CA GLU A 65 -3.13 1.74 19.29
C GLU A 65 -3.34 0.29 19.76
N ARG A 66 -2.83 -0.64 18.97
CA ARG A 66 -2.93 -2.10 19.16
C ARG A 66 -1.60 -2.76 18.80
N THR A 67 -1.46 -4.02 19.17
CA THR A 67 -0.40 -4.92 18.70
C THR A 67 -1.03 -6.12 17.99
N GLY A 68 -0.22 -6.95 17.33
CA GLY A 68 -0.69 -8.09 16.56
C GLY A 68 -0.96 -7.78 15.08
N GLY A 69 -0.39 -6.69 14.56
CA GLY A 69 -0.49 -6.37 13.12
C GLY A 69 0.48 -7.18 12.26
N LEU A 70 1.50 -7.80 12.87
CA LEU A 70 2.42 -8.71 12.20
C LEU A 70 1.75 -10.05 11.91
N THR A 71 0.96 -10.10 10.84
CA THR A 71 0.33 -11.34 10.36
C THR A 71 1.27 -12.13 9.46
N ARG A 72 0.96 -13.41 9.23
CA ARG A 72 1.78 -14.30 8.38
C ARG A 72 1.74 -13.97 6.90
N GLU A 73 0.75 -13.20 6.45
CA GLU A 73 0.50 -12.96 5.02
C GLU A 73 1.03 -11.59 4.62
N VAL A 74 0.48 -10.52 5.22
CA VAL A 74 0.93 -9.14 5.01
C VAL A 74 0.83 -8.38 6.34
N PRO A 75 1.85 -7.63 6.77
CA PRO A 75 1.76 -6.85 7.98
C PRO A 75 0.74 -5.72 7.79
N VAL A 76 -0.17 -5.59 8.75
CA VAL A 76 -1.21 -4.56 8.76
C VAL A 76 -0.75 -3.44 9.66
N LEU A 77 -0.38 -2.30 9.09
CA LEU A 77 0.10 -1.16 9.88
C LEU A 77 -1.06 -0.39 10.51
N ALA A 78 -2.14 -0.23 9.77
CA ALA A 78 -3.37 0.39 10.24
C ALA A 78 -4.59 -0.27 9.60
N ARG A 79 -5.75 -0.09 10.21
CA ARG A 79 -7.03 -0.54 9.66
C ARG A 79 -8.15 0.39 10.12
N PHE A 80 -8.94 0.86 9.18
CA PHE A 80 -10.16 1.61 9.48
C PHE A 80 -11.35 0.70 9.82
N LEU A 81 -11.95 0.94 10.98
CA LEU A 81 -13.17 0.30 11.45
C LEU A 81 -14.38 1.17 11.10
N HIS A 82 -15.01 0.88 9.96
CA HIS A 82 -16.15 1.65 9.45
C HIS A 82 -17.29 1.85 10.46
N ARG A 83 -17.62 0.81 11.25
CA ARG A 83 -18.74 0.88 12.22
C ARG A 83 -18.50 1.88 13.35
N SER A 84 -17.25 2.07 13.76
CA SER A 84 -16.89 2.91 14.91
C SER A 84 -16.14 4.18 14.52
N GLY A 85 -15.89 4.40 13.23
CA GLY A 85 -15.12 5.55 12.74
C GLY A 85 -13.72 5.62 13.35
N THR A 86 -13.13 4.47 13.68
CA THR A 86 -11.87 4.36 14.43
C THR A 86 -10.78 3.77 13.53
N VAL A 87 -9.56 4.31 13.58
CA VAL A 87 -8.39 3.68 12.98
C VAL A 87 -7.66 2.89 14.06
N GLU A 88 -7.54 1.58 13.88
CA GLU A 88 -6.61 0.78 14.67
C GLU A 88 -5.22 0.92 14.06
N LEU A 89 -4.24 1.34 14.87
CA LEU A 89 -2.84 1.45 14.48
C LEU A 89 -2.03 0.37 15.20
N PHE A 90 -1.34 -0.49 14.46
CA PHE A 90 -0.59 -1.61 15.01
C PHE A 90 0.86 -1.22 15.26
N THR A 91 1.20 -0.94 16.52
CA THR A 91 2.49 -0.36 16.91
C THR A 91 3.67 -1.32 16.72
N ASP A 92 3.43 -2.62 16.82
CA ASP A 92 4.42 -3.66 16.48
C ASP A 92 4.77 -3.66 14.99
N SER A 93 3.78 -3.46 14.13
CA SER A 93 3.99 -3.37 12.67
C SER A 93 4.68 -2.08 12.27
N VAL A 94 4.33 -0.95 12.92
CA VAL A 94 5.02 0.32 12.73
C VAL A 94 6.48 0.20 13.17
N ALA A 95 6.76 -0.35 14.35
CA ALA A 95 8.12 -0.52 14.85
C ALA A 95 8.95 -1.44 13.95
N PHE A 96 8.37 -2.54 13.47
CA PHE A 96 9.01 -3.42 12.49
C PHE A 96 9.38 -2.71 11.19
N CYS A 97 8.48 -1.86 10.68
CA CYS A 97 8.73 -1.09 9.47
C CYS A 97 9.76 0.03 9.67
N GLU A 98 9.78 0.68 10.84
CA GLU A 98 10.82 1.65 11.20
C GLU A 98 12.21 0.98 11.28
N ASP A 99 12.30 -0.21 11.86
CA ASP A 99 13.55 -1.01 11.87
C ASP A 99 13.98 -1.41 10.45
N LEU A 100 13.03 -1.79 9.58
CA LEU A 100 13.33 -2.04 8.16
C LEU A 100 13.93 -0.80 7.48
N VAL A 101 13.35 0.39 7.70
CA VAL A 101 13.88 1.64 7.16
C VAL A 101 15.33 1.86 7.62
N ASP A 102 15.64 1.59 8.90
CA ASP A 102 17.01 1.68 9.42
C ASP A 102 17.96 0.67 8.78
N ARG A 103 17.57 -0.61 8.73
CA ARG A 103 18.42 -1.69 8.17
C ARG A 103 18.74 -1.50 6.70
N HIS A 104 17.82 -0.92 5.93
CA HIS A 104 18.03 -0.62 4.52
C HIS A 104 18.66 0.77 4.27
N GLY A 105 18.88 1.58 5.31
CA GLY A 105 19.46 2.92 5.17
C GLY A 105 18.52 3.93 4.47
N TRP A 106 17.20 3.71 4.51
CA TRP A 106 16.22 4.51 3.76
C TRP A 106 15.75 5.78 4.48
N ARG A 107 16.45 6.24 5.51
CA ARG A 107 16.05 7.43 6.29
C ARG A 107 15.95 8.71 5.47
N ALA A 108 16.70 8.81 4.36
CA ALA A 108 16.58 9.90 3.40
C ALA A 108 15.22 9.91 2.66
N TRP A 109 14.57 8.76 2.53
CA TRP A 109 13.25 8.62 1.89
C TRP A 109 12.11 8.56 2.90
N PHE A 110 12.35 7.96 4.07
CA PHE A 110 11.39 7.79 5.16
C PHE A 110 11.97 8.32 6.48
N PRO A 111 11.83 9.63 6.76
CA PRO A 111 12.25 10.23 8.03
C PRO A 111 11.58 9.57 9.24
N GLY A 112 12.17 9.68 10.43
CA GLY A 112 11.61 9.08 11.64
C GLY A 112 10.15 9.49 11.91
N GLY A 113 9.28 8.52 12.19
CA GLY A 113 7.85 8.74 12.44
C GLY A 113 7.01 8.87 11.17
N SER A 114 7.63 8.93 9.98
CA SER A 114 6.90 8.98 8.72
C SER A 114 6.11 7.70 8.44
N VAL A 115 6.55 6.54 8.93
CA VAL A 115 5.84 5.27 8.77
C VAL A 115 4.45 5.34 9.41
N ARG A 116 4.37 5.83 10.66
CA ARG A 116 3.10 6.03 11.36
C ARG A 116 2.22 7.03 10.62
N ALA A 117 2.79 8.17 10.22
CA ALA A 117 2.03 9.20 9.53
C ALA A 117 1.50 8.70 8.17
N ALA A 118 2.30 7.93 7.44
CA ALA A 118 1.94 7.34 6.15
C ALA A 118 0.81 6.33 6.29
N ALA A 119 0.86 5.47 7.31
CA ALA A 119 -0.21 4.51 7.60
C ALA A 119 -1.56 5.21 7.84
N LEU A 120 -1.57 6.29 8.63
CA LEU A 120 -2.81 7.05 8.89
C LEU A 120 -3.34 7.76 7.63
N LEU A 121 -2.46 8.33 6.81
CA LEU A 121 -2.84 8.98 5.56
C LEU A 121 -3.30 7.96 4.50
N HIS A 122 -2.73 6.76 4.50
CA HIS A 122 -3.16 5.65 3.66
C HIS A 122 -4.60 5.23 3.99
N GLU A 123 -4.94 5.06 5.27
CA GLU A 123 -6.32 4.75 5.68
C GLU A 123 -7.30 5.87 5.33
N HIS A 124 -6.90 7.13 5.52
CA HIS A 124 -7.70 8.28 5.10
C HIS A 124 -7.94 8.28 3.59
N ALA A 125 -6.91 8.00 2.78
CA ALA A 125 -7.05 7.87 1.34
C ALA A 125 -8.02 6.75 0.97
N HIS A 126 -7.97 5.60 1.65
CA HIS A 126 -8.93 4.51 1.44
C HIS A 126 -10.36 4.93 1.73
N HIS A 127 -10.59 5.71 2.78
CA HIS A 127 -11.92 6.26 3.06
C HIS A 127 -12.44 7.12 1.89
N LEU A 128 -11.59 8.01 1.35
CA LEU A 128 -11.91 8.84 0.19
C LEU A 128 -12.17 8.01 -1.08
N LEU A 129 -11.36 6.98 -1.30
CA LEU A 129 -11.39 6.11 -2.48
C LEU A 129 -12.51 5.07 -2.46
N ALA A 130 -13.01 4.70 -1.28
CA ALA A 130 -14.19 3.86 -1.11
C ALA A 130 -15.50 4.65 -1.30
N GLY A 131 -15.48 5.95 -0.98
CA GLY A 131 -16.65 6.83 -1.07
C GLY A 131 -16.56 7.84 -2.23
N PRO A 132 -16.34 9.12 -1.93
CA PRO A 132 -16.54 10.24 -2.87
C PRO A 132 -15.73 10.13 -4.16
N HIS A 133 -14.51 9.57 -4.10
CA HIS A 133 -13.60 9.53 -5.24
C HIS A 133 -13.54 8.17 -5.95
N ALA A 134 -14.36 7.19 -5.53
CA ALA A 134 -14.35 5.84 -6.10
C ALA A 134 -14.60 5.84 -7.62
N ARG A 135 -15.53 6.68 -8.09
CA ARG A 135 -15.86 6.77 -9.52
C ARG A 135 -14.75 7.48 -10.31
N GLU A 136 -14.16 8.51 -9.75
CA GLU A 136 -13.09 9.27 -10.39
C GLU A 136 -11.84 8.42 -10.59
N LEU A 137 -11.50 7.58 -9.62
CA LEU A 137 -10.41 6.62 -9.76
C LEU A 137 -10.65 5.65 -10.92
N ARG A 138 -11.86 5.08 -11.06
CA ARG A 138 -12.20 4.18 -12.17
C ARG A 138 -12.04 4.86 -13.53
N VAL A 139 -12.48 6.13 -13.63
CA VAL A 139 -12.31 6.95 -14.84
C VAL A 139 -10.83 7.20 -15.12
N ALA A 140 -10.05 7.57 -14.09
CA ALA A 140 -8.63 7.89 -14.23
C ALA A 140 -7.79 6.68 -14.65
N VAL A 141 -8.06 5.50 -14.07
CA VAL A 141 -7.42 4.24 -14.48
C VAL A 141 -7.78 3.90 -15.93
N GLY A 142 -9.04 4.11 -16.32
CA GLY A 142 -9.45 4.11 -17.72
C GLY A 142 -9.53 2.71 -18.35
N VAL A 143 -9.83 1.68 -17.57
CA VAL A 143 -10.13 0.34 -18.09
C VAL A 143 -11.63 0.24 -18.39
N PRO A 144 -12.04 0.09 -19.66
CA PRO A 144 -13.44 -0.03 -20.01
C PRO A 144 -14.00 -1.39 -19.57
N ALA A 145 -15.16 -1.38 -18.90
CA ALA A 145 -15.94 -2.59 -18.63
C ALA A 145 -16.94 -2.87 -19.77
N LEU A 146 -17.54 -1.82 -20.32
CA LEU A 146 -18.52 -1.92 -21.39
C LEU A 146 -18.49 -0.65 -22.24
N ARG A 147 -18.65 -0.82 -23.56
CA ARG A 147 -18.87 0.29 -24.50
C ARG A 147 -20.16 0.05 -25.29
N ILE A 148 -21.06 1.02 -25.27
CA ILE A 148 -22.28 1.03 -26.09
C ILE A 148 -22.30 2.36 -26.85
N GLY A 149 -21.94 2.33 -28.12
CA GLY A 149 -21.73 3.54 -28.92
C GLY A 149 -20.69 4.46 -28.28
N ARG A 150 -21.09 5.70 -27.94
CA ARG A 150 -20.23 6.70 -27.29
C ARG A 150 -20.17 6.54 -25.76
N LEU A 151 -21.03 5.72 -25.18
CA LEU A 151 -21.12 5.54 -23.73
C LEU A 151 -20.10 4.50 -23.27
N VAL A 152 -19.27 4.87 -22.29
CA VAL A 152 -18.28 3.98 -21.69
C VAL A 152 -18.59 3.80 -20.21
N ARG A 153 -18.73 2.55 -19.78
CA ARG A 153 -18.74 2.18 -18.36
C ARG A 153 -17.34 1.72 -17.97
N TRP A 154 -16.79 2.30 -16.91
CA TRP A 154 -15.43 2.01 -16.44
C TRP A 154 -15.43 0.89 -15.41
N ALA A 155 -14.46 -0.02 -15.54
CA ALA A 155 -14.26 -1.15 -14.65
C ALA A 155 -13.71 -0.71 -13.29
N HIS A 156 -14.03 -1.50 -12.27
CA HIS A 156 -13.21 -1.54 -11.07
C HIS A 156 -11.97 -2.39 -11.38
N VAL A 157 -10.79 -1.92 -11.00
CA VAL A 157 -9.55 -2.71 -11.07
C VAL A 157 -9.07 -2.95 -9.65
N ALA A 158 -9.04 -4.22 -9.24
CA ALA A 158 -8.59 -4.61 -7.92
C ALA A 158 -7.12 -4.19 -7.71
N GLY A 159 -6.84 -3.61 -6.54
CA GLY A 159 -5.52 -3.06 -6.19
C GLY A 159 -5.27 -1.62 -6.65
N ALA A 160 -6.09 -1.04 -7.55
CA ALA A 160 -5.88 0.34 -7.97
C ALA A 160 -6.06 1.36 -6.83
N ALA A 161 -6.97 1.08 -5.89
CA ALA A 161 -7.16 1.93 -4.71
C ALA A 161 -5.94 1.88 -3.76
N GLU A 162 -5.33 0.71 -3.57
CA GLU A 162 -4.11 0.56 -2.78
C GLU A 162 -2.96 1.41 -3.34
N LEU A 163 -2.74 1.34 -4.65
CA LEU A 163 -1.70 2.14 -5.30
C LEU A 163 -1.96 3.65 -5.18
N ALA A 164 -3.22 4.07 -5.33
CA ALA A 164 -3.60 5.47 -5.15
C ALA A 164 -3.44 5.92 -3.69
N ALA A 165 -3.73 5.06 -2.70
CA ALA A 165 -3.58 5.36 -1.28
C ALA A 165 -2.11 5.52 -0.87
N HIS A 166 -1.22 4.65 -1.36
CA HIS A 166 0.22 4.80 -1.15
C HIS A 166 0.77 6.10 -1.74
N ALA A 167 0.43 6.39 -3.01
CA ALA A 167 0.82 7.62 -3.67
C ALA A 167 0.25 8.87 -2.97
N TYR A 168 -0.99 8.81 -2.49
CA TYR A 168 -1.56 9.89 -1.68
C TYR A 168 -0.70 10.16 -0.43
N ALA A 169 -0.36 9.12 0.35
CA ALA A 169 0.44 9.26 1.56
C ALA A 169 1.86 9.78 1.27
N GLU A 170 2.50 9.26 0.21
CA GLU A 170 3.79 9.73 -0.31
C GLU A 170 3.76 11.23 -0.58
N ARG A 171 2.79 11.68 -1.36
CA ARG A 171 2.66 13.08 -1.76
C ARG A 171 2.35 14.01 -0.60
N ARG A 172 1.50 13.59 0.33
CA ARG A 172 1.13 14.38 1.53
C ARG A 172 2.29 14.58 2.49
N LEU A 173 3.18 13.61 2.58
CA LEU A 173 4.33 13.65 3.49
C LEU A 173 5.62 14.12 2.81
N GLY A 174 5.62 14.25 1.48
CA GLY A 174 6.83 14.60 0.72
C GLY A 174 7.92 13.54 0.83
N LEU A 175 7.54 12.26 0.85
CA LEU A 175 8.48 11.15 0.96
C LEU A 175 9.30 11.00 -0.32
N GLY A 176 10.53 10.51 -0.18
CA GLY A 176 11.41 10.29 -1.34
C GLY A 176 11.01 9.09 -2.19
N ARG A 177 10.22 8.17 -1.63
CA ARG A 177 9.68 6.96 -2.27
C ARG A 177 8.30 6.63 -1.70
N SER A 178 7.49 5.93 -2.49
CA SER A 178 6.17 5.49 -2.06
C SER A 178 6.22 4.52 -0.87
N PRO A 179 5.31 4.61 0.13
CA PRO A 179 5.17 3.60 1.18
C PRO A 179 4.94 2.18 0.66
N LEU A 180 4.55 2.02 -0.62
CA LEU A 180 4.48 0.73 -1.31
C LEU A 180 5.81 -0.04 -1.27
N LEU A 181 6.95 0.66 -1.37
CA LEU A 181 8.29 0.06 -1.23
C LEU A 181 8.43 -0.63 0.14
N LEU A 182 7.99 0.04 1.21
CA LEU A 182 8.07 -0.48 2.56
C LEU A 182 7.12 -1.67 2.75
N THR A 183 5.92 -1.63 2.18
CA THR A 183 4.99 -2.78 2.16
C THR A 183 5.61 -3.99 1.46
N ALA A 184 6.24 -3.79 0.29
CA ALA A 184 6.90 -4.87 -0.44
C ALA A 184 8.08 -5.47 0.33
N ALA A 185 8.92 -4.63 0.94
CA ALA A 185 10.04 -5.07 1.76
C ALA A 185 9.59 -5.80 3.03
N ALA A 186 8.52 -5.32 3.66
CA ALA A 186 7.94 -5.94 4.85
C ALA A 186 7.36 -7.33 4.56
N ALA A 187 6.68 -7.52 3.42
CA ALA A 187 6.19 -8.81 2.98
C ALA A 187 7.34 -9.80 2.72
N ASP A 188 8.38 -9.37 1.98
CA ASP A 188 9.56 -10.20 1.67
C ASP A 188 10.34 -10.61 2.94
N ALA A 189 10.50 -9.69 3.89
CA ALA A 189 11.16 -9.96 5.17
C ALA A 189 10.39 -10.97 6.04
N LEU A 190 9.06 -10.91 6.04
CA LEU A 190 8.23 -11.87 6.78
C LEU A 190 8.23 -13.25 6.13
N ASP A 191 8.17 -13.33 4.80
CA ASP A 191 8.24 -14.59 4.05
C ASP A 191 9.57 -15.31 4.33
N THR A 192 10.68 -14.57 4.27
CA THR A 192 12.03 -15.08 4.60
C THR A 192 12.12 -15.61 6.05
N ALA A 193 11.51 -14.92 7.00
CA ALA A 193 11.50 -15.33 8.41
C ALA A 193 10.69 -16.63 8.62
N LEU A 194 9.62 -16.82 7.86
CA LEU A 194 8.81 -18.04 7.89
C LEU A 194 9.57 -19.23 7.31
N ASP A 195 10.23 -19.06 6.15
CA ASP A 195 11.05 -20.10 5.53
C ASP A 195 12.17 -20.59 6.45
N THR A 196 12.85 -19.65 7.11
CA THR A 196 13.90 -19.96 8.09
C THR A 196 13.34 -20.76 9.29
N THR A 197 12.13 -20.43 9.74
CA THR A 197 11.46 -21.12 10.86
C THR A 197 11.04 -22.55 10.49
N VAL A 198 10.55 -22.75 9.27
CA VAL A 198 10.18 -24.08 8.75
C VAL A 198 11.41 -24.95 8.56
N ALA A 199 12.48 -24.41 7.96
CA ALA A 199 13.76 -25.11 7.79
C ALA A 199 14.36 -25.52 9.16
N GLY A 200 14.32 -24.64 10.17
CA GLY A 200 14.78 -24.93 11.53
C GLY A 200 13.91 -25.93 12.31
N LYS A 201 12.65 -26.17 11.90
CA LYS A 201 11.83 -27.27 12.43
C LYS A 201 12.16 -28.60 11.74
N GLY A 202 12.37 -28.60 10.42
CA GLY A 202 12.73 -29.80 9.65
C GLY A 202 14.10 -30.38 10.01
N ALA A 203 15.08 -29.53 10.37
CA ALA A 203 16.39 -29.98 10.82
C ALA A 203 16.37 -30.65 12.21
N ARG A 204 15.33 -30.42 13.03
CA ARG A 204 15.18 -31.03 14.36
C ARG A 204 14.51 -32.40 14.35
N THR A 205 13.99 -32.85 13.21
CA THR A 205 13.29 -34.15 13.07
C THR A 205 14.18 -35.29 12.54
N TRP A 206 15.46 -35.05 12.27
CA TRP A 206 16.41 -36.08 11.80
C TRP A 206 17.53 -36.41 12.80
N ALA A 207 17.35 -36.04 14.07
CA ALA A 207 18.24 -36.38 15.16
C ALA A 207 17.45 -37.06 16.29
N SER A 208 16.97 -38.27 16.04
CA SER A 208 16.47 -39.21 17.05
C SER A 208 16.56 -40.63 16.50
#